data_AF-A0A4R4FCJ9-F1
#
_entry.id   AF-A0A4R4FCJ9-F1
#
_cell.length_a   1.000
_cell.length_b   1.000
_cell.length_c   1.000
_cell.angle_alpha   90.00
_cell.angle_beta   90.00
_cell.angle_gamma   90.00
#
_symmetry.space_group_name_H-M   'P 1'
#
loop_
_entity.id
_entity.type
_entity.pdbx_description
1 polymer ?
#
loop_
_entity_poly.entity_id
_entity_poly.type
_entity_poly.pdbx_seq_one_letter_code
_entity_poly.pdbx_strand_id
1 'polypeptide(L)'
;MLWKVALPAAGAVCLLYYGAVSIRLRRWNSTFARFWLAAGALCAVLLVLFKMRPVLAKSPLWKLIWIPAAAFAFVEIRIAGGMVSTEEKGIPYLIVLGAQVRGTKVTDSLRRRLRRSAAYLSENPETTVIVSGGQGPGEDISEAEAMEAYLIGCGIERSRILLEDQSKSTEENLAFSARYLPDKAVKVGIVSNNFHMYRACLYARRIGYKDVCRIPAGCSPLLFVNYMVREFFAVCRLWLP
;
A
#
# COMPACT_ATOMS: atom_id res chain seq x y z
N MET A 1 13.43 31.94 -14.91
CA MET A 1 12.92 32.60 -13.69
C MET A 1 12.24 31.60 -12.75
N LEU A 2 11.36 30.74 -13.26
CA LEU A 2 10.60 29.74 -12.49
C LEU A 2 11.45 28.81 -11.58
N TRP A 3 12.58 28.28 -12.04
CA TRP A 3 13.41 27.35 -11.26
C TRP A 3 13.98 27.95 -9.97
N LYS A 4 14.17 29.28 -9.90
CA LYS A 4 14.68 29.99 -8.72
C LYS A 4 13.69 29.93 -7.55
N VAL A 5 12.40 29.74 -7.85
CA VAL A 5 11.32 29.64 -6.85
C VAL A 5 10.88 28.19 -6.69
N ALA A 6 10.73 27.47 -7.81
CA ALA A 6 10.25 26.09 -7.80
C ALA A 6 11.20 25.13 -7.06
N LEU A 7 12.52 25.20 -7.28
CA LEU A 7 13.46 24.28 -6.64
C LEU A 7 13.55 24.49 -5.11
N PRO A 8 13.69 25.72 -4.58
CA PRO A 8 13.68 25.92 -3.13
C PRO A 8 12.35 25.53 -2.49
N ALA A 9 11.21 25.86 -3.13
CA ALA A 9 9.90 25.49 -2.61
C ALA A 9 9.71 23.97 -2.55
N ALA A 10 10.02 23.26 -3.64
CA ALA A 10 9.95 21.79 -3.69
C ALA A 10 10.89 21.15 -2.66
N GLY A 11 12.13 21.66 -2.55
CA GLY A 11 13.10 21.19 -1.58
C GLY A 11 12.64 21.38 -0.14
N ALA A 12 12.11 22.56 0.20
CA ALA A 12 11.57 22.85 1.51
C ALA A 12 10.40 21.93 1.87
N VAL A 13 9.44 21.73 0.95
CA VAL A 13 8.31 20.80 1.15
C VAL A 13 8.81 19.38 1.44
N CYS A 14 9.78 18.87 0.68
CA CYS A 14 10.33 17.53 0.89
C CYS A 14 11.00 17.40 2.27
N LEU A 15 11.82 18.37 2.67
CA LEU A 15 12.52 18.34 3.96
C LEU A 15 11.57 18.52 5.15
N LEU A 16 10.58 19.42 5.05
CA LEU A 16 9.55 19.60 6.08
C LEU A 16 8.71 18.34 6.24
N TYR A 17 8.31 17.69 5.13
CA TYR A 17 7.59 16.44 5.17
C TYR A 17 8.43 15.30 5.79
N TYR A 18 9.71 15.19 5.42
CA TYR A 18 10.64 14.24 6.05
C TYR A 18 10.74 14.45 7.57
N GLY A 19 10.88 15.71 8.01
CA GLY A 19 10.91 16.08 9.42
C GLY A 19 9.63 15.70 10.15
N ALA A 20 8.46 16.05 9.58
CA ALA A 20 7.16 15.72 10.14
C ALA A 20 6.96 14.21 10.33
N VAL A 21 7.30 13.41 9.31
CA VAL A 21 7.23 11.94 9.38
C VAL A 21 8.20 11.39 10.44
N SER A 22 9.44 11.87 10.47
CA SER A 22 10.48 11.37 11.37
C SER A 22 10.17 11.66 12.84
N ILE A 23 9.71 12.89 13.13
CA ILE A 23 9.28 13.31 14.47
C ILE A 23 8.05 12.50 14.91
N ARG A 24 7.02 12.39 14.05
CA ARG A 24 5.76 11.75 14.42
C ARG A 24 5.88 10.25 14.64
N LEU A 25 6.75 9.59 13.89
CA LEU A 25 7.02 8.15 14.02
C LEU A 25 8.12 7.85 15.04
N ARG A 26 8.82 8.87 15.56
CA ARG A 26 10.00 8.75 16.42
C ARG A 26 11.05 7.80 15.80
N ARG A 27 11.18 7.84 14.47
CA ARG A 27 12.03 6.95 13.68
C ARG A 27 12.62 7.71 12.49
N TRP A 28 13.93 7.87 12.48
CA TRP A 28 14.69 8.52 11.41
C TRP A 28 14.85 7.63 10.16
N ASN A 29 14.68 6.31 10.33
CA ASN A 29 14.80 5.28 9.30
C ASN A 29 13.44 4.66 8.91
N SER A 30 12.35 5.44 8.99
CA SER A 30 11.03 4.95 8.54
C SER A 30 11.07 4.52 7.07
N THR A 31 10.38 3.42 6.75
CA THR A 31 10.34 2.82 5.43
C THR A 31 9.94 3.87 4.39
N PHE A 32 10.84 4.10 3.43
CA PHE A 32 10.72 5.06 2.34
C PHE A 32 10.82 6.55 2.70
N ALA A 33 10.81 6.96 3.97
CA ALA A 33 10.86 8.39 4.33
C ALA A 33 12.14 9.11 3.85
N ARG A 34 13.27 8.39 3.75
CA ARG A 34 14.56 8.91 3.23
C ARG A 34 14.48 9.38 1.76
N PHE A 35 13.48 8.94 1.01
CA PHE A 35 13.19 9.45 -0.33
C PHE A 35 13.03 10.98 -0.31
N TRP A 36 12.29 11.50 0.67
CA TRP A 36 12.02 12.94 0.80
C TRP A 36 13.27 13.73 1.16
N LEU A 37 14.13 13.17 2.01
CA LEU A 37 15.44 13.77 2.31
C LEU A 37 16.31 13.85 1.05
N ALA A 38 16.40 12.75 0.29
CA ALA A 38 17.16 12.69 -0.96
C ALA A 38 16.60 13.64 -2.04
N ALA A 39 15.27 13.71 -2.20
CA ALA A 39 14.61 14.62 -3.11
C ALA A 39 14.87 16.09 -2.74
N GLY A 40 14.82 16.42 -1.45
CA GLY A 40 15.17 17.75 -0.96
C GLY A 40 16.63 18.13 -1.25
N ALA A 41 17.56 17.22 -1.00
CA ALA A 41 18.98 17.41 -1.31
C ALA A 41 19.21 17.58 -2.82
N LEU A 42 18.53 16.79 -3.66
CA LEU A 42 18.58 16.92 -5.12
C LEU A 42 18.10 18.30 -5.59
N CYS A 43 17.01 18.83 -5.03
CA CYS A 43 16.54 20.18 -5.35
C CYS A 43 17.60 21.25 -5.02
N ALA A 44 18.31 21.12 -3.89
CA ALA A 44 19.38 22.04 -3.52
C ALA A 44 20.59 21.94 -4.47
N VAL A 45 21.01 20.72 -4.83
CA VAL A 45 22.10 20.50 -5.81
C VAL A 45 21.74 21.10 -7.16
N LEU A 46 20.52 20.87 -7.66
CA LEU A 46 20.04 21.44 -8.92
C LEU A 46 19.99 22.98 -8.87
N LEU A 47 19.61 23.56 -7.73
CA LEU A 47 19.59 25.01 -7.55
C LEU A 47 21.00 25.60 -7.67
N VAL A 48 21.98 24.99 -7.00
CA VAL A 48 23.40 25.41 -7.07
C VAL A 48 23.92 25.26 -8.50
N LEU A 49 23.66 24.12 -9.14
CA LEU A 49 24.06 23.85 -10.51
C LEU A 49 23.51 24.90 -11.49
N PHE A 50 22.21 25.24 -11.39
CA PHE A 50 21.59 26.24 -12.25
C PHE A 50 22.09 27.67 -11.98
N LYS A 51 22.53 27.98 -10.76
CA LYS A 51 23.22 29.24 -10.45
C LYS A 51 24.62 29.28 -11.08
N MET A 52 25.40 28.19 -10.97
CA MET A 52 26.77 28.12 -11.51
C MET A 52 26.80 28.03 -13.05
N ARG A 53 25.83 27.33 -13.65
CA ARG A 53 25.73 27.07 -15.08
C ARG A 53 24.36 27.51 -15.62
N PRO A 54 24.09 28.82 -15.73
CA PRO A 54 22.77 29.33 -16.13
C PRO A 54 22.34 28.91 -17.54
N VAL A 55 23.29 28.53 -18.41
CA VAL A 55 23.01 27.95 -19.74
C VAL A 55 22.15 26.68 -19.61
N LEU A 56 22.40 25.82 -18.61
CA LEU A 56 21.61 24.61 -18.39
C LEU A 56 20.15 24.93 -18.05
N ALA A 57 19.92 26.02 -17.31
CA ALA A 57 18.57 26.45 -16.96
C ALA A 57 17.81 27.11 -18.13
N LYS A 58 18.53 27.55 -19.17
CA LYS A 58 17.95 28.08 -20.43
C LYS A 58 17.76 27.00 -21.50
N SER A 59 18.46 25.87 -21.38
CA SER A 59 18.34 24.74 -22.31
C SER A 59 16.94 24.15 -22.31
N PRO A 60 16.39 23.72 -23.46
CA PRO A 60 15.10 23.01 -23.48
C PRO A 60 15.17 21.62 -22.83
N LEU A 61 16.36 21.08 -22.56
CA LEU A 61 16.56 19.72 -22.04
C LEU A 61 15.85 19.46 -20.71
N TRP A 62 15.67 20.46 -19.84
CA TRP A 62 14.93 20.24 -18.59
C TRP A 62 13.46 19.88 -18.82
N LYS A 63 12.87 20.22 -19.99
CA LYS A 63 11.51 19.81 -20.35
C LYS A 63 11.35 18.29 -20.43
N LEU A 64 12.45 17.54 -20.58
CA LEU A 64 12.44 16.08 -20.52
C LEU A 64 11.93 15.56 -19.17
N ILE A 65 11.92 16.38 -18.10
CA ILE A 65 11.31 16.04 -16.81
C ILE A 65 9.81 15.75 -16.90
N TRP A 66 9.13 16.28 -17.93
CA TRP A 66 7.72 16.01 -18.14
C TRP A 66 7.44 14.57 -18.55
N ILE A 67 8.41 13.85 -19.12
CA ILE A 67 8.25 12.43 -19.47
C ILE A 67 8.07 11.56 -18.21
N PRO A 68 9.02 11.53 -17.25
CA PRO A 68 8.82 10.78 -16.01
C PRO A 68 7.69 11.37 -15.16
N ALA A 69 7.40 12.68 -15.21
CA ALA A 69 6.25 13.25 -14.51
C ALA A 69 4.91 12.75 -15.07
N ALA A 70 4.79 12.64 -16.40
CA ALA A 70 3.60 12.08 -17.04
C ALA A 70 3.45 10.58 -16.75
N ALA A 71 4.56 9.83 -16.77
CA ALA A 71 4.56 8.42 -16.37
C ALA A 71 4.14 8.24 -14.90
N PHE A 72 4.65 9.09 -14.01
CA PHE A 72 4.26 9.14 -12.61
C PHE A 72 2.78 9.41 -12.45
N ALA A 73 2.26 10.48 -13.07
CA ALA A 73 0.85 10.83 -13.02
C ALA A 73 -0.05 9.71 -13.57
N PHE A 74 0.34 9.07 -14.68
CA PHE A 74 -0.39 7.94 -15.25
C PHE A 74 -0.52 6.79 -14.26
N VAL A 75 0.59 6.35 -13.66
CA VAL A 75 0.59 5.25 -12.68
C VAL A 75 -0.22 5.62 -11.42
N GLU A 76 -0.07 6.84 -10.91
CA GLU A 76 -0.83 7.31 -9.75
C GLU A 76 -2.35 7.37 -10.02
N ILE A 77 -2.77 7.72 -11.24
CA ILE A 77 -4.18 7.65 -11.64
C ILE A 77 -4.68 6.19 -11.59
N ARG A 78 -3.86 5.21 -12.02
CA ARG A 78 -4.23 3.78 -11.93
C ARG A 78 -4.33 3.33 -10.47
N ILE A 79 -3.39 3.74 -9.63
CA ILE A 79 -3.40 3.44 -8.19
C ILE A 79 -4.64 4.05 -7.52
N ALA A 80 -4.94 5.32 -7.79
CA ALA A 80 -6.11 6.02 -7.28
C ALA A 80 -7.43 5.35 -7.73
N GLY A 81 -7.53 4.95 -9.00
CA GLY A 81 -8.67 4.19 -9.50
C GLY A 81 -8.85 2.84 -8.78
N GLY A 82 -7.75 2.23 -8.34
CA GLY A 82 -7.72 1.03 -7.51
C GLY A 82 -8.31 1.22 -6.10
N MET A 83 -8.26 2.44 -5.56
CA MET A 83 -8.77 2.76 -4.21
C MET A 83 -10.28 2.85 -4.12
N VAL A 84 -10.98 2.94 -5.26
CA VAL A 84 -12.44 2.99 -5.28
C VAL A 84 -12.97 1.61 -4.89
N SER A 85 -13.82 1.60 -3.88
CA SER A 85 -14.51 0.40 -3.42
C SER A 85 -15.41 -0.15 -4.52
N THR A 86 -15.40 -1.47 -4.70
CA THR A 86 -16.41 -2.20 -5.48
C THR A 86 -17.05 -3.26 -4.61
N GLU A 87 -17.26 -2.88 -3.35
CA GLU A 87 -17.86 -3.74 -2.35
C GLU A 87 -19.30 -4.06 -2.70
N GLU A 88 -19.60 -5.34 -2.62
CA GLU A 88 -20.93 -5.90 -2.80
C GLU A 88 -21.31 -6.66 -1.54
N LYS A 89 -22.60 -6.80 -1.27
CA LYS A 89 -23.08 -7.64 -0.16
C LYS A 89 -23.09 -9.12 -0.58
N GLY A 90 -22.99 -10.01 0.40
CA GLY A 90 -23.12 -11.44 0.20
C GLY A 90 -21.96 -12.07 -0.57
N ILE A 91 -20.75 -11.49 -0.52
CA ILE A 91 -19.56 -12.11 -1.11
C ILE A 91 -19.25 -13.38 -0.29
N PRO A 92 -19.10 -14.57 -0.91
CA PRO A 92 -18.93 -15.81 -0.17
C PRO A 92 -17.60 -15.89 0.58
N TYR A 93 -16.52 -15.34 0.00
CA TYR A 93 -15.18 -15.35 0.59
C TYR A 93 -14.55 -13.96 0.66
N LEU A 94 -14.08 -13.59 1.85
CA LEU A 94 -13.31 -12.38 2.10
C LEU A 94 -11.84 -12.74 2.34
N ILE A 95 -10.90 -12.21 1.57
CA ILE A 95 -9.47 -12.39 1.77
C ILE A 95 -8.90 -11.13 2.41
N VAL A 96 -8.40 -11.23 3.64
CA VAL A 96 -7.75 -10.13 4.36
C VAL A 96 -6.24 -10.28 4.23
N LEU A 97 -5.63 -9.36 3.50
CA LEU A 97 -4.18 -9.39 3.29
C LEU A 97 -3.44 -8.85 4.52
N GLY A 98 -2.36 -9.54 4.85
CA GLY A 98 -1.35 -9.16 5.82
C GLY A 98 -0.62 -7.84 5.54
N ALA A 99 0.03 -7.27 6.55
CA ALA A 99 0.72 -5.99 6.45
C ALA A 99 1.97 -5.87 7.33
N GLN A 100 1.82 -6.16 8.64
CA GLN A 100 2.88 -6.28 9.66
C GLN A 100 2.24 -6.40 11.06
N VAL A 101 2.84 -7.23 11.91
CA VAL A 101 2.66 -7.28 13.38
C VAL A 101 3.95 -6.81 14.08
N ARG A 102 3.88 -6.45 15.36
CA ARG A 102 5.07 -6.14 16.19
C ARG A 102 5.04 -6.97 17.46
N GLY A 103 5.92 -7.98 17.54
CA GLY A 103 5.75 -9.06 18.51
C GLY A 103 4.41 -9.74 18.28
N THR A 104 3.45 -9.49 19.17
CA THR A 104 2.04 -9.96 19.06
C THR A 104 1.04 -8.84 18.72
N LYS A 105 1.47 -7.58 18.61
CA LYS A 105 0.58 -6.43 18.46
C LYS A 105 0.34 -6.03 17.01
N VAL A 106 -0.92 -5.96 16.61
CA VAL A 106 -1.32 -5.47 15.27
C VAL A 106 -0.89 -4.02 15.04
N THR A 107 -0.28 -3.74 13.88
CA THR A 107 0.11 -2.39 13.47
C THR A 107 -1.11 -1.54 13.06
N ASP A 108 -0.95 -0.22 12.91
CA ASP A 108 -2.03 0.67 12.46
C ASP A 108 -2.59 0.26 11.09
N SER A 109 -1.70 -0.10 10.14
CA SER A 109 -2.09 -0.56 8.81
C SER A 109 -2.95 -1.83 8.87
N LEU A 110 -2.51 -2.83 9.65
CA LEU A 110 -3.24 -4.09 9.83
C LEU A 110 -4.56 -3.89 10.58
N ARG A 111 -4.56 -3.08 11.64
CA ARG A 111 -5.77 -2.72 12.39
C ARG A 111 -6.84 -2.07 11.51
N ARG A 112 -6.44 -1.19 10.58
CA ARG A 112 -7.39 -0.57 9.63
C ARG A 112 -8.04 -1.60 8.72
N ARG A 113 -7.28 -2.58 8.23
CA ARG A 113 -7.81 -3.71 7.44
C ARG A 113 -8.80 -4.50 8.29
N LEU A 114 -8.39 -4.91 9.48
CA LEU A 114 -9.21 -5.69 10.40
C LEU A 114 -10.50 -4.99 10.82
N ARG A 115 -10.48 -3.68 11.07
CA ARG A 115 -11.70 -2.91 11.32
C ARG A 115 -12.64 -2.91 10.12
N ARG A 116 -12.10 -2.78 8.90
CA ARG A 116 -12.92 -2.84 7.68
C ARG A 116 -13.50 -4.25 7.48
N SER A 117 -12.69 -5.29 7.70
CA SER A 117 -13.11 -6.68 7.63
C SER A 117 -14.19 -7.01 8.65
N ALA A 118 -14.02 -6.61 9.92
CA ALA A 118 -15.01 -6.85 10.97
C ALA A 118 -16.36 -6.19 10.63
N ALA A 119 -16.34 -4.93 10.19
CA ALA A 119 -17.57 -4.25 9.74
C ALA A 119 -18.26 -5.00 8.59
N TYR A 120 -17.49 -5.41 7.58
CA TYR A 120 -18.03 -6.19 6.46
C TYR A 120 -18.61 -7.54 6.91
N LEU A 121 -17.91 -8.28 7.76
CA LEU A 121 -18.33 -9.62 8.22
C LEU A 121 -19.53 -9.58 9.16
N SER A 122 -19.70 -8.51 9.93
CA SER A 122 -20.90 -8.27 10.73
C SER A 122 -22.14 -8.02 9.87
N GLU A 123 -21.98 -7.34 8.72
CA GLU A 123 -23.07 -7.09 7.78
C GLU A 123 -23.37 -8.29 6.86
N ASN A 124 -22.44 -9.26 6.78
CA ASN A 124 -22.52 -10.41 5.89
C ASN A 124 -22.21 -11.71 6.68
N PRO A 125 -23.18 -12.26 7.44
CA PRO A 125 -22.97 -13.37 8.36
C PRO A 125 -22.59 -14.70 7.67
N GLU A 126 -22.94 -14.86 6.40
CA GLU A 126 -22.60 -16.06 5.60
C GLU A 126 -21.19 -16.00 4.96
N THR A 127 -20.53 -14.84 4.99
CA THR A 127 -19.20 -14.70 4.40
C THR A 127 -18.16 -15.42 5.25
N THR A 128 -17.38 -16.30 4.63
CA THR A 128 -16.17 -16.89 5.22
C THR A 128 -14.97 -15.96 4.98
N VAL A 129 -14.13 -15.76 5.97
CA VAL A 129 -12.93 -14.92 5.86
C VAL A 129 -11.67 -15.77 5.87
N ILE A 130 -10.77 -15.52 4.91
CA ILE A 130 -9.41 -16.04 4.88
C ILE A 130 -8.50 -14.90 5.34
N VAL A 131 -7.88 -15.07 6.50
CA VAL A 131 -6.84 -14.16 6.99
C VAL A 131 -5.48 -14.68 6.55
N SER A 132 -4.75 -13.90 5.76
CA SER A 132 -3.59 -14.39 5.03
C SER A 132 -2.36 -13.52 5.28
N GLY A 133 -1.33 -14.11 5.88
CA GLY A 133 -0.04 -13.51 6.17
C GLY A 133 0.76 -14.35 7.15
N GLY A 134 1.95 -14.79 6.74
CA GLY A 134 2.85 -15.55 7.60
C GLY A 134 3.64 -14.69 8.59
N GLN A 135 4.68 -15.29 9.17
CA GLN A 135 5.52 -14.64 10.18
C GLN A 135 6.75 -13.96 9.53
N GLY A 136 6.88 -12.66 9.79
CA GLY A 136 7.99 -11.82 9.35
C GLY A 136 9.01 -11.49 10.44
N PRO A 137 10.10 -10.77 10.10
CA PRO A 137 11.10 -10.36 11.07
C PRO A 137 10.54 -9.42 12.15
N GLY A 138 10.76 -9.76 13.42
CA GLY A 138 10.28 -8.98 14.57
C GLY A 138 8.82 -9.25 14.98
N GLU A 139 8.27 -10.37 14.52
CA GLU A 139 6.94 -10.87 14.85
C GLU A 139 7.09 -12.15 15.68
N ASP A 140 6.34 -12.25 16.78
CA ASP A 140 6.36 -13.43 17.67
C ASP A 140 5.32 -14.48 17.25
N ILE A 141 4.34 -14.06 16.45
CA ILE A 141 3.26 -14.85 15.86
C ILE A 141 3.10 -14.43 14.39
N SER A 142 2.49 -15.27 13.57
CA SER A 142 2.14 -14.89 12.20
C SER A 142 1.14 -13.72 12.17
N GLU A 143 1.14 -12.97 11.07
CA GLU A 143 0.14 -11.94 10.87
C GLU A 143 -1.28 -12.53 10.87
N ALA A 144 -1.47 -13.72 10.30
CA ALA A 144 -2.74 -14.43 10.25
C ALA A 144 -3.27 -14.79 11.64
N GLU A 145 -2.43 -15.29 12.55
CA GLU A 145 -2.83 -15.58 13.93
C GLU A 145 -3.29 -14.31 14.66
N ALA A 146 -2.55 -13.20 14.49
CA ALA A 146 -2.94 -11.91 15.06
C ALA A 146 -4.28 -11.40 14.47
N MET A 147 -4.52 -11.64 13.18
CA MET A 147 -5.77 -11.30 12.50
C MET A 147 -6.95 -12.14 12.99
N GLU A 148 -6.78 -13.46 13.15
CA GLU A 148 -7.81 -14.36 13.69
C GLU A 148 -8.23 -13.91 15.10
N ALA A 149 -7.25 -13.75 16.00
CA ALA A 149 -7.50 -13.35 17.38
C ALA A 149 -8.25 -12.00 17.47
N TYR A 150 -7.90 -11.05 16.59
CA TYR A 150 -8.59 -9.76 16.53
C TYR A 150 -10.05 -9.91 16.08
N LEU A 151 -10.32 -10.68 15.02
CA LEU A 151 -11.67 -10.86 14.48
C LEU A 151 -12.59 -11.61 15.45
N ILE A 152 -12.07 -12.64 16.14
CA ILE A 152 -12.78 -13.31 17.23
C ILE A 152 -13.12 -12.30 18.33
N GLY A 153 -12.17 -11.44 18.71
CA GLY A 153 -12.41 -10.36 19.67
C GLY A 153 -13.44 -9.32 19.23
N CYS A 154 -13.74 -9.23 17.93
CA CYS A 154 -14.83 -8.42 17.38
C CYS A 154 -16.16 -9.19 17.24
N GLY A 155 -16.23 -10.44 17.72
CA GLY A 155 -17.44 -11.26 17.68
C GLY A 155 -17.65 -12.06 16.40
N ILE A 156 -16.62 -12.18 15.53
CA ILE A 156 -16.69 -13.07 14.36
C ILE A 156 -16.47 -14.52 14.81
N GLU A 157 -17.38 -15.41 14.41
CA GLU A 157 -17.30 -16.84 14.77
C GLU A 157 -16.03 -17.48 14.21
N ARG A 158 -15.34 -18.27 15.05
CA ARG A 158 -14.10 -18.96 14.66
C ARG A 158 -14.29 -19.89 13.46
N SER A 159 -15.45 -20.55 13.35
CA SER A 159 -15.82 -21.43 12.22
C SER A 159 -15.79 -20.73 10.86
N ARG A 160 -15.92 -19.39 10.84
CA ARG A 160 -15.91 -18.58 9.62
C ARG A 160 -14.51 -18.06 9.25
N ILE A 161 -13.50 -18.31 10.08
CA ILE A 161 -12.15 -17.78 9.88
C ILE A 161 -11.22 -18.91 9.45
N LEU A 162 -10.69 -18.80 8.24
CA LEU A 162 -9.67 -19.67 7.68
C LEU A 162 -8.31 -19.00 7.81
N LEU A 163 -7.36 -19.73 8.38
CA LEU A 163 -6.01 -19.25 8.69
C LEU A 163 -5.04 -19.66 7.58
N GLU A 164 -4.37 -18.69 6.95
CA GLU A 164 -3.24 -18.90 6.05
C GLU A 164 -2.00 -18.15 6.59
N ASP A 165 -1.04 -18.88 7.15
CA ASP A 165 0.07 -18.37 7.96
C ASP A 165 1.46 -18.63 7.35
N GLN A 166 1.53 -18.97 6.06
CA GLN A 166 2.79 -19.36 5.39
C GLN A 166 3.33 -18.29 4.44
N SER A 167 2.48 -17.40 3.97
CA SER A 167 2.82 -16.39 2.97
C SER A 167 3.79 -15.31 3.48
N LYS A 168 4.73 -14.90 2.62
CA LYS A 168 5.74 -13.85 2.90
C LYS A 168 5.63 -12.65 1.96
N SER A 169 4.70 -12.70 1.02
CA SER A 169 4.49 -11.64 0.04
C SER A 169 3.02 -11.55 -0.36
N THR A 170 2.58 -10.38 -0.83
CA THR A 170 1.20 -10.18 -1.32
C THR A 170 0.80 -11.20 -2.40
N GLU A 171 1.74 -11.62 -3.24
CA GLU A 171 1.51 -12.65 -4.26
C GLU A 171 1.27 -14.02 -3.63
N GLU A 172 2.11 -14.41 -2.67
CA GLU A 172 1.93 -15.64 -1.90
C GLU A 172 0.66 -15.62 -1.07
N ASN A 173 0.30 -14.50 -0.44
CA ASN A 173 -0.94 -14.36 0.32
C ASN A 173 -2.13 -14.79 -0.55
N LEU A 174 -2.22 -14.22 -1.75
CA LEU A 174 -3.29 -14.53 -2.69
C LEU A 174 -3.15 -15.95 -3.27
N ALA A 175 -1.95 -16.41 -3.58
CA ALA A 175 -1.75 -17.75 -4.15
C ALA A 175 -2.10 -18.86 -3.14
N PHE A 176 -1.79 -18.64 -1.87
CA PHE A 176 -2.05 -19.60 -0.79
C PHE A 176 -3.50 -19.51 -0.33
N SER A 177 -4.07 -18.30 -0.26
CA SER A 177 -5.52 -18.10 -0.02
C SER A 177 -6.38 -18.84 -1.05
N ALA A 178 -5.92 -18.93 -2.31
CA ALA A 178 -6.65 -19.64 -3.36
C ALA A 178 -6.84 -21.15 -3.07
N ARG A 179 -6.03 -21.75 -2.19
CA ARG A 179 -6.16 -23.17 -1.80
C ARG A 179 -7.37 -23.46 -0.91
N TYR A 180 -7.92 -22.41 -0.28
CA TYR A 180 -9.10 -22.48 0.58
C TYR A 180 -10.41 -22.22 -0.18
N LEU A 181 -10.31 -21.92 -1.48
CA LEU A 181 -11.45 -21.65 -2.33
C LEU A 181 -11.82 -22.90 -3.13
N PRO A 182 -13.11 -23.11 -3.44
CA PRO A 182 -13.54 -24.23 -4.28
C PRO A 182 -12.90 -24.15 -5.68
N ASP A 183 -12.81 -22.94 -6.23
CA ASP A 183 -12.11 -22.63 -7.48
C ASP A 183 -11.78 -21.12 -7.52
N LYS A 184 -11.04 -20.69 -8.55
CA LYS A 184 -10.64 -19.27 -8.71
C LYS A 184 -11.69 -18.40 -9.43
N ALA A 185 -12.80 -18.98 -9.88
CA ALA A 185 -13.93 -18.27 -10.46
C ALA A 185 -14.95 -17.81 -9.40
N VAL A 186 -14.92 -18.38 -8.19
CA VAL A 186 -15.71 -17.88 -7.06
C VAL A 186 -15.43 -16.39 -6.81
N LYS A 187 -16.49 -15.64 -6.52
CA LYS A 187 -16.39 -14.22 -6.16
C LYS A 187 -15.68 -14.07 -4.82
N VAL A 188 -14.64 -13.24 -4.79
CA VAL A 188 -13.88 -12.93 -3.57
C VAL A 188 -13.80 -11.43 -3.31
N GLY A 189 -13.85 -11.04 -2.04
CA GLY A 189 -13.59 -9.68 -1.59
C GLY A 189 -12.17 -9.56 -1.08
N ILE A 190 -11.35 -8.66 -1.62
CA ILE A 190 -9.99 -8.45 -1.12
C ILE A 190 -9.98 -7.22 -0.20
N VAL A 191 -9.55 -7.42 1.04
CA VAL A 191 -9.29 -6.33 2.00
C VAL A 191 -7.80 -6.02 2.06
N SER A 192 -7.47 -4.77 1.79
CA SER A 192 -6.12 -4.21 1.89
C SER A 192 -6.21 -2.71 2.13
N ASN A 193 -5.10 -2.05 2.47
CA ASN A 193 -5.12 -0.58 2.53
C ASN A 193 -5.31 0.02 1.13
N ASN A 194 -6.01 1.14 1.04
CA ASN A 194 -6.47 1.78 -0.19
C ASN A 194 -5.34 1.97 -1.21
N PHE A 195 -4.22 2.57 -0.82
CA PHE A 195 -3.06 2.80 -1.67
C PHE A 195 -2.49 1.51 -2.29
N HIS A 196 -2.67 0.36 -1.62
CA HIS A 196 -2.13 -0.93 -2.04
C HIS A 196 -3.12 -1.77 -2.86
N MET A 197 -4.39 -1.36 -2.91
CA MET A 197 -5.48 -2.14 -3.52
C MET A 197 -5.24 -2.42 -5.00
N TYR A 198 -4.74 -1.43 -5.75
CA TYR A 198 -4.45 -1.60 -7.18
C TYR A 198 -3.46 -2.75 -7.45
N ARG A 199 -2.39 -2.81 -6.67
CA ARG A 199 -1.35 -3.84 -6.79
C ARG A 199 -1.85 -5.20 -6.31
N ALA A 200 -2.62 -5.26 -5.23
CA ALA A 200 -3.27 -6.49 -4.78
C ALA A 200 -4.16 -7.10 -5.88
N CYS A 201 -4.98 -6.29 -6.56
CA CYS A 201 -5.80 -6.75 -7.68
C CYS A 201 -4.98 -7.20 -8.89
N LEU A 202 -3.82 -6.58 -9.16
CA LEU A 202 -2.93 -7.05 -10.24
C LEU A 202 -2.38 -8.44 -9.95
N TYR A 203 -1.94 -8.70 -8.71
CA TYR A 203 -1.54 -10.05 -8.30
C TYR A 203 -2.68 -11.05 -8.37
N ALA A 204 -3.88 -10.68 -7.89
CA ALA A 204 -5.04 -11.57 -7.96
C ALA A 204 -5.34 -11.99 -9.41
N ARG A 205 -5.31 -11.04 -10.36
CA ARG A 205 -5.47 -11.36 -11.78
C ARG A 205 -4.37 -12.27 -12.33
N ARG A 206 -3.10 -12.08 -11.94
CA ARG A 206 -1.98 -12.95 -12.34
C ARG A 206 -2.13 -14.38 -11.83
N ILE A 207 -2.59 -14.53 -10.59
CA ILE A 207 -2.85 -15.83 -9.96
C ILE A 207 -4.05 -16.54 -10.58
N GLY A 208 -4.94 -15.79 -11.23
CA GLY A 208 -6.05 -16.31 -12.02
C GLY A 208 -7.43 -16.14 -11.38
N TYR A 209 -7.56 -15.33 -10.34
CA TYR A 209 -8.85 -14.93 -9.79
C TYR A 209 -9.71 -14.26 -10.89
N LYS A 210 -10.95 -14.72 -11.06
CA LYS A 210 -11.84 -14.23 -12.13
C LYS A 210 -12.81 -13.15 -11.66
N ASP A 211 -13.25 -13.22 -10.41
CA ASP A 211 -14.23 -12.28 -9.85
C ASP A 211 -13.74 -11.75 -8.50
N VAL A 212 -13.32 -10.48 -8.49
CA VAL A 212 -12.66 -9.82 -7.36
C VAL A 212 -13.33 -8.48 -7.06
N CYS A 213 -13.93 -8.38 -5.87
CA CYS A 213 -14.41 -7.13 -5.30
C CYS A 213 -13.31 -6.47 -4.45
N ARG A 214 -13.20 -5.14 -4.55
CA ARG A 214 -12.22 -4.33 -3.81
C ARG A 214 -12.85 -3.77 -2.56
N ILE A 215 -12.27 -4.08 -1.41
CA ILE A 215 -12.72 -3.60 -0.09
C ILE A 215 -11.57 -2.81 0.56
N PRO A 216 -11.35 -1.55 0.13
CA PRO A 216 -10.20 -0.76 0.55
C PRO A 216 -10.37 -0.24 1.98
N ALA A 217 -9.42 -0.56 2.85
CA ALA A 217 -9.27 0.03 4.17
C ALA A 217 -8.50 1.36 4.07
N GLY A 218 -8.79 2.32 4.95
CA GLY A 218 -8.04 3.57 5.00
C GLY A 218 -6.55 3.39 5.36
N CYS A 219 -5.80 4.49 5.35
CA CYS A 219 -4.42 4.54 5.83
C CYS A 219 -4.20 5.79 6.70
N SER A 220 -3.00 5.92 7.27
CA SER A 220 -2.62 7.13 8.00
C SER A 220 -2.53 8.32 7.05
N PRO A 221 -3.27 9.43 7.28
CA PRO A 221 -3.22 10.62 6.40
C PRO A 221 -1.82 11.18 6.24
N LEU A 222 -1.02 11.19 7.32
CA LEU A 222 0.36 11.67 7.28
C LEU A 222 1.23 10.85 6.31
N LEU A 223 1.02 9.53 6.24
CA LEU A 223 1.84 8.62 5.43
C LEU A 223 1.25 8.37 4.05
N PHE A 224 0.08 8.92 3.73
CA PHE A 224 -0.60 8.67 2.47
C PHE A 224 0.30 9.01 1.27
N VAL A 225 0.87 10.21 1.23
CA VAL A 225 1.77 10.64 0.14
C VAL A 225 3.00 9.73 0.06
N ASN A 226 3.61 9.40 1.19
CA ASN A 226 4.73 8.45 1.24
C ASN A 226 4.38 7.06 0.69
N TYR A 227 3.16 6.58 0.97
CA TYR A 227 2.69 5.29 0.46
C TYR A 227 2.37 5.32 -1.03
N MET A 228 1.78 6.42 -1.54
CA MET A 228 1.52 6.60 -2.97
C MET A 228 2.81 6.53 -3.78
N VAL A 229 3.79 7.37 -3.44
CA VAL A 229 5.08 7.39 -4.13
C VAL A 229 5.79 6.04 -4.02
N ARG A 230 5.71 5.35 -2.88
CA ARG A 230 6.27 4.00 -2.74
C ARG A 230 5.56 2.99 -3.65
N GLU A 231 4.24 3.05 -3.72
CA GLU A 231 3.46 2.15 -4.59
C GLU A 231 3.69 2.44 -6.07
N PHE A 232 3.97 3.68 -6.49
CA PHE A 232 4.42 3.99 -7.85
C PHE A 232 5.59 3.08 -8.25
N PHE A 233 6.67 3.06 -7.45
CA PHE A 233 7.83 2.21 -7.73
C PHE A 233 7.49 0.72 -7.69
N ALA A 234 6.63 0.29 -6.76
CA ALA A 234 6.22 -1.11 -6.66
C ALA A 234 5.39 -1.57 -7.86
N VAL A 235 4.50 -0.72 -8.38
CA VAL A 235 3.68 -0.98 -9.57
C VAL A 235 4.55 -0.96 -10.83
N CYS A 236 5.47 0.00 -10.98
CA CYS A 236 6.42 0.00 -12.08
C CYS A 236 7.24 -1.28 -12.11
N ARG A 237 7.77 -1.73 -10.95
CA ARG A 237 8.48 -3.02 -10.84
C ARG A 237 7.60 -4.19 -11.26
N LEU A 238 6.31 -4.14 -10.96
CA LEU A 238 5.38 -5.22 -11.33
C LEU A 238 5.14 -5.26 -12.84
N TRP A 239 5.04 -4.11 -13.51
CA TRP A 239 4.79 -4.02 -14.95
C TRP A 239 6.02 -4.37 -15.79
N LEU A 240 7.21 -4.17 -15.24
CA LEU A 240 8.45 -4.60 -15.87
C LEU A 240 8.61 -6.12 -15.68
N PRO A 241 8.92 -6.87 -16.76
CA PRO A 241 9.13 -8.31 -16.69
C PRO A 241 10.39 -8.68 -15.89
#